data_AF-A0AAD2FQ07-F1
#
_entry.id   AF-A0AAD2FQ07-F1
#
_cell.length_a   1.000
_cell.length_b   1.000
_cell.length_c   1.000
_cell.angle_alpha   90.00
_cell.angle_beta   90.00
_cell.angle_gamma   90.00
#
_symmetry.space_group_name_H-M   'P 1'
#
loop_
_entity.id
_entity.type
_entity.pdbx_description
1 polymer ?
#
loop_
_entity_poly.entity_id
_entity_poly.type
_entity_poly.pdbx_seq_one_letter_code
_entity_poly.pdbx_strand_id
1 'polypeptide(L)'
;MSFFSSNNNSRSESESSLPPAPESLSANQLPQSLLISNSSSSIAMPPRPRTPWAVKDHSLKHIPKYYPPMDPNCTAFVPGTTASVVAFRIAECLRQHSVAVEYDNESITANAMTVDRCHFEIQLWKGKITPTVDYSHGVVVEIQRRSGNTISFHQVCTAILQAARGESSGADHRKPHQTNAMEYTHMPSLTARPPTLSRKPAASTSDVVSAKVTLEKIQEQLRKDRLECQQLAMERLIQLTTPTVCGYSHALETSKILLSESWLYPYIIAEQDETEPMEADEPKSTSFALLKPTLKRSLSPRLTNDNFCQNEKQHETHLRAFALRVLFNALSNVVDAQNKEDAQFLSNLLQSPDCPLLESKLLETLAEDLQGANRPPSVVEASIGLATIHEAALAVGCLRIMAENAPAVKQFWNSEHMLERLQVARSCGRSTHAFLQAQTDLVHYSLTEDARSC
;
A
#
# COMPACT_ATOMS: atom_id res chain seq x y z
N MET A 1 2.87 -48.12 54.23
CA MET A 1 2.05 -47.48 53.20
C MET A 1 2.85 -46.30 52.65
N SER A 2 3.18 -46.43 51.37
CA SER A 2 3.98 -45.60 50.45
C SER A 2 3.69 -44.09 50.52
N PHE A 3 4.67 -43.20 50.72
CA PHE A 3 5.67 -42.66 49.76
C PHE A 3 5.07 -41.92 48.57
N PHE A 4 5.29 -40.60 48.50
CA PHE A 4 5.90 -39.95 47.34
C PHE A 4 6.69 -38.70 47.77
N SER A 5 7.97 -38.74 47.41
CA SER A 5 9.01 -37.75 47.71
C SER A 5 9.00 -36.62 46.69
N SER A 6 9.26 -35.40 47.18
CA SER A 6 9.61 -34.24 46.38
C SER A 6 11.00 -34.43 45.75
N ASN A 7 11.07 -34.42 44.43
CA ASN A 7 12.32 -34.54 43.69
C ASN A 7 12.78 -33.15 43.23
N ASN A 8 13.78 -32.62 43.92
CA ASN A 8 14.42 -31.33 43.65
C ASN A 8 15.63 -31.61 42.74
N ASN A 9 15.51 -31.31 41.44
CA ASN A 9 16.57 -31.60 40.47
C ASN A 9 17.39 -30.32 40.23
N SER A 10 18.46 -30.16 40.99
CA SER A 10 19.50 -29.16 40.80
C SER A 10 20.32 -29.52 39.56
N ARG A 11 20.10 -28.78 38.46
CA ARG A 11 20.86 -28.91 37.21
C ARG A 11 22.14 -28.09 37.35
N SER A 12 23.27 -28.78 37.43
CA SER A 12 24.62 -28.19 37.39
C SER A 12 24.91 -27.69 35.97
N GLU A 13 25.07 -26.39 35.82
CA GLU A 13 25.59 -25.74 34.63
C GLU A 13 27.10 -26.02 34.53
N SER A 14 27.50 -26.70 33.46
CA SER A 14 28.88 -26.85 33.06
C SER A 14 29.29 -25.63 32.23
N GLU A 15 30.11 -24.75 32.81
CA GLU A 15 30.83 -23.69 32.10
C GLU A 15 31.71 -24.30 31.01
N SER A 16 31.34 -24.10 29.75
CA SER A 16 32.22 -24.32 28.61
C SER A 16 32.99 -23.03 28.33
N SER A 17 34.30 -23.11 28.56
CA SER A 17 35.29 -22.07 28.29
C SER A 17 35.29 -21.65 26.81
N LEU A 18 35.08 -20.36 26.55
CA LEU A 18 35.27 -19.72 25.25
C LEU A 18 36.76 -19.76 24.83
N PRO A 19 37.05 -19.93 23.52
CA PRO A 19 38.42 -19.86 23.01
C PRO A 19 38.96 -18.41 23.03
N PRO A 20 40.29 -18.22 23.21
CA PRO A 20 40.91 -16.90 23.27
C PRO A 20 40.86 -16.19 21.91
N ALA A 21 40.58 -14.89 21.96
CA ALA A 21 40.63 -13.99 20.81
C ALA A 21 42.07 -13.87 20.27
N PRO A 22 42.27 -13.82 18.94
CA PRO A 22 43.60 -13.62 18.38
C PRO A 22 44.09 -12.19 18.61
N GLU A 23 45.23 -12.07 19.27
CA GLU A 23 46.03 -10.85 19.37
C GLU A 23 46.62 -10.47 18.00
N SER A 24 46.88 -9.17 17.85
CA SER A 24 47.78 -8.54 16.86
C SER A 24 47.23 -8.20 15.48
N LEU A 25 46.63 -7.02 15.36
CA LEU A 25 46.86 -6.16 14.20
C LEU A 25 47.32 -4.77 14.66
N SER A 26 48.60 -4.55 14.36
CA SER A 26 49.42 -3.38 14.57
C SER A 26 48.73 -2.06 14.22
N ALA A 27 48.52 -1.22 15.23
CA ALA A 27 48.37 0.21 15.04
C ALA A 27 49.75 0.79 14.70
N ASN A 28 49.96 1.18 13.44
CA ASN A 28 50.93 2.20 13.04
C ASN A 28 50.75 2.53 11.55
N GLN A 29 50.96 3.81 11.23
CA GLN A 29 50.91 4.45 9.91
C GLN A 29 49.57 5.06 9.47
N LEU A 30 49.22 6.19 10.12
CA LEU A 30 48.52 7.27 9.44
C LEU A 30 49.56 8.30 8.96
N PRO A 31 49.54 8.73 7.69
CA PRO A 31 50.43 9.77 7.22
C PRO A 31 50.04 11.14 7.80
N GLN A 32 50.97 11.72 8.55
CA GLN A 32 50.97 13.13 8.96
C GLN A 32 51.24 14.01 7.73
N SER A 33 50.18 14.37 7.02
CA SER A 33 50.20 15.55 6.17
C SER A 33 48.79 16.13 6.16
N LEU A 34 48.67 17.38 6.60
CA LEU A 34 47.53 18.30 6.58
C LEU A 34 47.29 18.93 7.96
N LEU A 35 48.30 19.68 8.43
CA LEU A 35 48.12 20.85 9.29
C LEU A 35 48.72 22.04 8.54
N ILE A 36 48.17 23.24 8.76
CA ILE A 36 48.23 24.48 7.96
C ILE A 36 46.99 24.55 7.04
N SER A 37 46.00 25.43 7.20
CA SER A 37 45.96 26.79 7.73
C SER A 37 44.53 27.23 8.06
N ASN A 38 44.38 28.04 9.09
CA ASN A 38 43.18 28.85 9.37
C ASN A 38 42.88 29.79 8.19
N SER A 39 41.78 29.54 7.49
CA SER A 39 41.11 30.52 6.65
C SER A 39 39.61 30.28 6.76
N SER A 40 38.86 31.32 7.11
CA SER A 40 37.40 31.36 7.14
C SER A 40 36.80 30.79 5.85
N SER A 41 36.44 29.51 5.88
CA SER A 41 35.81 28.81 4.78
C SER A 41 34.34 29.22 4.70
N SER A 42 34.05 30.24 3.90
CA SER A 42 32.74 30.33 3.26
C SER A 42 32.53 29.01 2.53
N ILE A 43 31.55 28.22 2.95
CA ILE A 43 31.16 26.97 2.27
C ILE A 43 30.80 27.38 0.83
N ALA A 44 31.73 27.16 -0.10
CA ALA A 44 31.51 27.41 -1.50
C ALA A 44 30.46 26.39 -1.95
N MET A 45 29.22 26.87 -2.11
CA MET A 45 28.14 26.05 -2.64
C MET A 45 28.62 25.37 -3.93
N PRO A 46 28.33 24.07 -4.12
CA PRO A 46 28.71 23.38 -5.34
C PRO A 46 28.20 24.19 -6.56
N PRO A 47 29.01 24.31 -7.63
CA PRO A 47 28.70 25.15 -8.77
C PRO A 47 27.37 24.72 -9.38
N ARG A 48 26.38 25.61 -9.37
CA ARG A 48 25.00 25.35 -9.83
C ARG A 48 24.99 24.87 -11.29
N PRO A 49 24.68 23.60 -11.59
CA PRO A 49 24.32 23.20 -12.94
C PRO A 49 22.79 23.14 -12.99
N ARG A 50 22.16 24.20 -13.48
CA ARG A 50 20.76 24.14 -13.90
C ARG A 50 20.67 24.85 -15.23
N THR A 51 20.67 24.08 -16.30
CA THR A 51 20.34 24.59 -17.63
C THR A 51 18.99 25.29 -17.52
N PRO A 52 18.90 26.59 -17.85
CA PRO A 52 17.63 27.29 -17.83
C PRO A 52 16.67 26.59 -18.79
N TRP A 53 15.37 26.54 -18.46
CA TRP A 53 14.34 26.01 -19.35
C TRP A 53 14.20 26.93 -20.57
N ALA A 54 14.96 26.63 -21.63
CA ALA A 54 15.17 27.51 -22.76
C ALA A 54 14.08 27.31 -23.83
N VAL A 55 12.87 27.78 -23.51
CA VAL A 55 11.70 27.65 -24.39
C VAL A 55 11.69 28.78 -25.43
N LYS A 56 11.63 28.43 -26.71
CA LYS A 56 11.48 29.38 -27.82
C LYS A 56 10.00 29.62 -28.13
N ASP A 57 9.58 30.86 -28.31
CA ASP A 57 8.15 31.18 -28.52
C ASP A 57 7.53 30.50 -29.75
N HIS A 58 8.32 30.26 -30.81
CA HIS A 58 7.88 29.58 -32.02
C HIS A 58 7.84 28.05 -31.90
N SER A 59 8.37 27.46 -30.83
CA SER A 59 8.40 26.01 -30.63
C SER A 59 7.10 25.47 -30.01
N LEU A 60 6.27 26.33 -29.40
CA LEU A 60 5.04 25.92 -28.75
C LEU A 60 4.06 25.26 -29.71
N LYS A 61 3.65 24.04 -29.37
CA LYS A 61 2.62 23.29 -30.08
C LYS A 61 1.24 23.73 -29.62
N HIS A 62 0.26 23.67 -30.51
CA HIS A 62 -1.14 23.82 -30.13
C HIS A 62 -1.64 22.55 -29.43
N ILE A 63 -2.64 22.71 -28.56
CA ILE A 63 -3.35 21.59 -27.92
C ILE A 63 -3.95 20.70 -29.02
N PRO A 64 -3.68 19.38 -29.03
CA PRO A 64 -4.25 18.45 -30.00
C PRO A 64 -5.78 18.48 -30.05
N LYS A 65 -6.38 18.22 -31.23
CA LYS A 65 -7.85 18.27 -31.43
C LYS A 65 -8.61 17.28 -30.53
N TYR A 66 -7.99 16.14 -30.21
CA TYR A 66 -8.56 15.07 -29.40
C TYR A 66 -7.92 14.98 -28.02
N TYR A 67 -7.41 16.11 -27.52
CA TYR A 67 -6.87 16.17 -26.17
C TYR A 67 -8.02 16.07 -25.14
N PRO A 68 -7.86 15.30 -24.04
CA PRO A 68 -8.86 15.24 -23.00
C PRO A 68 -9.20 16.63 -22.42
N PRO A 69 -10.39 16.81 -21.82
CA PRO A 69 -10.70 18.04 -21.08
C PRO A 69 -9.65 18.26 -19.99
N MET A 70 -9.02 19.44 -20.01
CA MET A 70 -8.01 19.82 -19.03
C MET A 70 -8.68 20.12 -17.68
N ASP A 71 -8.06 19.70 -16.58
CA ASP A 71 -8.53 20.04 -15.24
C ASP A 71 -8.30 21.55 -14.98
N PRO A 72 -9.36 22.33 -14.68
CA PRO A 72 -9.22 23.76 -14.41
C PRO A 72 -8.34 24.08 -13.20
N ASN A 73 -8.17 23.15 -12.25
CA ASN A 73 -7.30 23.35 -11.08
C ASN A 73 -5.82 23.11 -11.41
N CYS A 74 -5.53 22.45 -12.52
CA CYS A 74 -4.19 22.09 -12.95
C CYS A 74 -3.76 22.83 -14.23
N THR A 75 -4.54 23.83 -14.65
CA THR A 75 -4.33 24.55 -15.91
C THR A 75 -4.45 26.05 -15.71
N ALA A 76 -3.60 26.83 -16.37
CA ALA A 76 -3.69 28.28 -16.41
C ALA A 76 -3.40 28.83 -17.81
N PHE A 77 -4.22 29.77 -18.27
CA PHE A 77 -3.92 30.59 -19.44
C PHE A 77 -3.22 31.88 -19.00
N VAL A 78 -2.10 32.21 -19.64
CA VAL A 78 -1.30 33.41 -19.37
C VAL A 78 -1.33 34.32 -20.61
N PRO A 79 -2.17 35.36 -20.62
CA PRO A 79 -2.31 36.25 -21.78
C PRO A 79 -1.10 37.18 -21.93
N GLY A 80 -0.74 37.49 -23.18
CA GLY A 80 0.18 38.57 -23.54
C GLY A 80 1.64 38.37 -23.11
N THR A 81 1.99 37.16 -22.66
CA THR A 81 3.30 36.82 -22.13
C THR A 81 3.98 35.79 -23.04
N THR A 82 5.27 35.98 -23.30
CA THR A 82 6.07 35.04 -24.10
C THR A 82 6.33 33.73 -23.36
N ALA A 83 6.53 32.65 -24.11
CA ALA A 83 6.77 31.31 -23.55
C ALA A 83 8.03 31.27 -22.70
N SER A 84 9.08 31.97 -23.15
CA SER A 84 10.34 32.14 -22.43
C SER A 84 10.15 32.75 -21.03
N VAL A 85 9.30 33.78 -20.90
CA VAL A 85 9.03 34.43 -19.61
C VAL A 85 8.20 33.53 -18.70
N VAL A 86 7.20 32.83 -19.23
CA VAL A 86 6.41 31.85 -18.46
C VAL A 86 7.29 30.71 -17.96
N ALA A 87 8.11 30.12 -18.83
CA ALA A 87 9.06 29.06 -18.46
C ALA A 87 10.05 29.50 -17.38
N PHE A 88 10.57 30.73 -17.49
CA PHE A 88 11.45 31.32 -16.47
C PHE A 88 10.77 31.45 -15.10
N ARG A 89 9.53 31.97 -15.06
CA ARG A 89 8.75 32.10 -13.82
C ARG A 89 8.50 30.74 -13.16
N ILE A 90 8.13 29.74 -13.96
CA ILE A 90 7.92 28.36 -13.49
C ILE A 90 9.23 27.77 -12.95
N ALA A 91 10.34 27.93 -13.67
CA ALA A 91 11.64 27.43 -13.25
C ALA A 91 12.09 28.05 -11.91
N GLU A 92 11.87 29.36 -11.72
CA GLU A 92 12.15 30.03 -10.45
C GLU A 92 11.24 29.56 -9.32
N CYS A 93 9.96 29.32 -9.58
CA CYS A 93 9.04 28.75 -8.60
C CYS A 93 9.46 27.35 -8.16
N LEU A 94 9.79 26.46 -9.11
CA LEU A 94 10.27 25.11 -8.83
C LEU A 94 11.56 25.13 -8.00
N ARG A 95 12.47 26.07 -8.31
CA ARG A 95 13.70 26.27 -7.56
C ARG A 95 13.43 26.69 -6.11
N GLN A 96 12.49 27.62 -5.89
CA GLN A 96 12.13 28.10 -4.56
C GLN A 96 11.44 27.03 -3.71
N HIS A 97 10.67 26.14 -4.34
CA HIS A 97 10.03 25.00 -3.69
C HIS A 97 10.94 23.76 -3.53
N SER A 98 12.23 23.87 -3.86
CA SER A 98 13.20 22.75 -3.82
C SER A 98 12.75 21.53 -4.63
N VAL A 99 12.10 21.75 -5.76
CA VAL A 99 11.65 20.69 -6.67
C VAL A 99 12.80 20.32 -7.61
N ALA A 100 13.08 19.03 -7.72
CA ALA A 100 14.01 18.50 -8.72
C ALA A 100 13.30 18.47 -10.08
N VAL A 101 13.95 18.94 -11.12
CA VAL A 101 13.33 19.08 -12.44
C VAL A 101 14.30 18.75 -13.55
N GLU A 102 13.80 18.02 -14.54
CA GLU A 102 14.44 17.73 -15.81
C GLU A 102 13.66 18.43 -16.92
N TYR A 103 14.33 19.30 -17.67
CA TYR A 103 13.71 20.08 -18.74
C TYR A 103 13.96 19.41 -20.10
N ASP A 104 12.88 19.14 -20.83
CA ASP A 104 12.95 18.76 -22.23
C ASP A 104 12.56 19.97 -23.10
N ASN A 105 13.56 20.56 -23.74
CA ASN A 105 13.38 21.74 -24.60
C ASN A 105 12.73 21.40 -25.95
N GLU A 106 12.76 20.14 -26.39
CA GLU A 106 12.19 19.71 -27.68
C GLU A 106 10.69 19.44 -27.56
N SER A 107 10.28 18.74 -26.50
CA SER A 107 8.86 18.51 -26.21
C SER A 107 8.19 19.68 -25.46
N ILE A 108 9.00 20.61 -24.93
CA ILE A 108 8.55 21.73 -24.09
C ILE A 108 7.80 21.20 -22.86
N THR A 109 8.39 20.18 -22.26
CA THR A 109 7.91 19.57 -21.02
C THR A 109 8.97 19.73 -19.93
N ALA A 110 8.51 19.72 -18.68
CA ALA A 110 9.38 19.65 -17.52
C ALA A 110 8.90 18.52 -16.60
N ASN A 111 9.75 17.52 -16.41
CA ASN A 111 9.50 16.42 -15.49
C ASN A 111 9.98 16.83 -14.10
N ALA A 112 9.07 16.95 -13.16
CA ALA A 112 9.32 17.48 -11.83
C ALA A 112 9.03 16.44 -10.75
N MET A 113 9.87 16.43 -9.72
CA MET A 113 9.75 15.58 -8.54
C MET A 113 10.00 16.39 -7.28
N THR A 114 9.01 16.41 -6.39
CA THR A 114 9.15 17.03 -5.07
C THR A 114 9.92 16.14 -4.10
N VAL A 115 10.31 16.73 -2.97
CA VAL A 115 11.02 16.05 -1.89
C VAL A 115 10.22 14.86 -1.30
N ASP A 116 8.89 14.95 -1.30
CA ASP A 116 7.98 13.89 -0.87
C ASP A 116 7.61 12.90 -1.98
N ARG A 117 8.43 12.85 -3.05
CA ARG A 117 8.27 11.93 -4.20
C ARG A 117 6.93 12.08 -4.93
N CYS A 118 6.39 13.30 -5.00
CA CYS A 118 5.31 13.59 -5.92
C CYS A 118 5.89 13.89 -7.30
N HIS A 119 5.57 13.03 -8.27
CA HIS A 119 5.99 13.18 -9.65
C HIS A 119 4.88 13.85 -10.45
N PHE A 120 5.24 14.87 -11.21
CA PHE A 120 4.32 15.54 -12.12
C PHE A 120 5.08 16.09 -13.33
N GLU A 121 4.34 16.28 -14.40
CA GLU A 121 4.85 16.83 -15.66
C GLU A 121 4.20 18.20 -15.88
N ILE A 122 4.99 19.18 -16.31
CA ILE A 122 4.51 20.49 -16.71
C ILE A 122 4.65 20.59 -18.22
N GLN A 123 3.57 20.98 -18.90
CA GLN A 123 3.56 21.16 -20.35
C GLN A 123 3.10 22.57 -20.70
N LEU A 124 3.77 23.18 -21.69
CA LEU A 124 3.39 24.47 -22.23
C LEU A 124 2.77 24.30 -23.62
N TRP A 125 1.62 24.94 -23.81
CA TRP A 125 0.89 24.93 -25.07
C TRP A 125 0.70 26.35 -25.60
N LYS A 126 0.64 26.48 -26.92
CA LYS A 126 0.23 27.71 -27.59
C LYS A 126 -1.29 27.83 -27.55
N GLY A 127 -1.80 28.96 -27.05
CA GLY A 127 -3.24 29.24 -27.09
C GLY A 127 -3.79 29.21 -28.52
N LYS A 128 -5.05 28.78 -28.67
CA LYS A 128 -5.70 28.57 -29.96
C LYS A 128 -6.76 29.63 -30.20
N ILE A 129 -6.86 30.10 -31.44
CA ILE A 129 -7.98 30.95 -31.87
C ILE A 129 -9.24 30.09 -31.88
N THR A 130 -10.22 30.44 -31.05
CA THR A 130 -11.57 29.89 -31.12
C THR A 130 -12.50 30.91 -31.77
N PRO A 131 -13.60 30.51 -32.41
CA PRO A 131 -14.51 31.46 -33.06
C PRO A 131 -15.14 32.46 -32.08
N THR A 132 -15.14 32.17 -30.77
CA THR A 132 -15.70 33.02 -29.72
C THR A 132 -14.65 33.89 -29.02
N VAL A 133 -13.44 33.37 -28.81
CA VAL A 133 -12.37 34.06 -28.06
C VAL A 133 -11.00 33.77 -28.67
N ASP A 134 -10.20 34.82 -28.87
CA ASP A 134 -8.83 34.70 -29.35
C ASP A 134 -7.86 34.46 -28.19
N TYR A 135 -7.35 33.23 -28.07
CA TYR A 135 -6.29 32.87 -27.11
C TYR A 135 -4.89 32.83 -27.74
N SER A 136 -4.71 33.22 -29.01
CA SER A 136 -3.42 33.12 -29.72
C SER A 136 -2.30 33.96 -29.11
N HIS A 137 -2.67 34.97 -28.34
CA HIS A 137 -1.78 35.91 -27.69
C HIS A 137 -1.19 35.41 -26.37
N GLY A 138 -1.39 34.14 -25.99
CA GLY A 138 -0.96 33.62 -24.70
C GLY A 138 -0.47 32.18 -24.70
N VAL A 139 -0.02 31.76 -23.53
CA VAL A 139 0.51 30.42 -23.25
C VAL A 139 -0.45 29.71 -22.30
N VAL A 140 -0.77 28.45 -22.59
CA VAL A 140 -1.51 27.59 -21.66
C VAL A 140 -0.48 26.72 -20.94
N VAL A 141 -0.51 26.75 -19.61
CA VAL A 141 0.31 25.92 -18.73
C VAL A 141 -0.58 24.81 -18.19
N GLU A 142 -0.17 23.56 -18.37
CA GLU A 142 -0.84 22.38 -17.83
C GLU A 142 0.12 21.62 -16.93
N ILE A 143 -0.39 21.11 -15.80
CA ILE A 143 0.38 20.32 -14.84
C ILE A 143 -0.32 18.98 -14.63
N GLN A 144 0.33 17.88 -15.00
CA GLN A 144 -0.24 16.54 -14.86
C GLN A 144 0.45 15.76 -13.76
N ARG A 145 -0.31 15.34 -12.74
CA ARG A 145 0.22 14.44 -11.72
C ARG A 145 0.45 13.05 -12.31
N ARG A 146 1.67 12.53 -12.15
CA ARG A 146 2.03 11.15 -12.51
C ARG A 146 1.92 10.21 -11.30
N SER A 147 2.37 10.64 -10.13
CA SER A 147 2.28 9.86 -8.88
C SER A 147 2.48 10.72 -7.63
N GLY A 148 2.18 10.16 -6.45
CA GLY A 148 2.43 10.78 -5.14
C GLY A 148 1.23 11.49 -4.50
N ASN A 149 1.49 12.16 -3.38
CA ASN A 149 0.46 12.73 -2.51
C ASN A 149 -0.33 13.86 -3.21
N THR A 150 -1.66 13.72 -3.24
CA THR A 150 -2.59 14.69 -3.84
C THR A 150 -2.49 16.07 -3.21
N ILE A 151 -2.30 16.16 -1.90
CA ILE A 151 -2.25 17.44 -1.17
C ILE A 151 -0.99 18.19 -1.54
N SER A 152 0.17 17.52 -1.48
CA SER A 152 1.46 18.11 -1.86
C SER A 152 1.47 18.53 -3.32
N PHE A 153 0.90 17.70 -4.20
CA PHE A 153 0.73 18.02 -5.61
C PHE A 153 -0.05 19.33 -5.80
N HIS A 154 -1.25 19.46 -5.21
CA HIS A 154 -2.07 20.65 -5.41
C HIS A 154 -1.46 21.91 -4.80
N GLN A 155 -0.72 21.79 -3.69
CA GLN A 155 0.01 22.92 -3.10
C GLN A 155 1.06 23.46 -4.08
N VAL A 156 1.89 22.58 -4.64
CA VAL A 156 2.94 22.95 -5.60
C VAL A 156 2.35 23.39 -6.94
N CYS A 157 1.32 22.69 -7.43
CA CYS A 157 0.58 23.03 -8.64
C CYS A 157 0.02 24.46 -8.56
N THR A 158 -0.67 24.81 -7.47
CA THR A 158 -1.22 26.16 -7.26
C THR A 158 -0.13 27.23 -7.29
N ALA A 159 0.99 26.99 -6.60
CA ALA A 159 2.13 27.91 -6.59
C ALA A 159 2.72 28.12 -8.00
N ILE A 160 2.88 27.05 -8.78
CA ILE A 160 3.38 27.10 -10.16
C ILE A 160 2.42 27.88 -11.06
N LEU A 161 1.11 27.62 -10.98
CA LEU A 161 0.11 28.32 -11.81
C LEU A 161 0.05 29.82 -11.49
N GLN A 162 0.15 30.20 -10.20
CA GLN A 162 0.25 31.60 -9.78
C GLN A 162 1.54 32.26 -10.27
N ALA A 163 2.67 31.57 -10.15
CA ALA A 163 3.95 32.08 -10.63
C ALA A 163 3.95 32.25 -12.15
N ALA A 164 3.36 31.33 -12.91
CA ALA A 164 3.21 31.42 -14.36
C ALA A 164 2.45 32.70 -14.78
N ARG A 165 1.34 33.00 -14.09
CA ARG A 165 0.57 34.24 -14.29
C ARG A 165 1.32 35.51 -13.88
N GLY A 166 2.39 35.38 -13.09
CA GLY A 166 3.11 36.50 -12.49
C GLY A 166 2.39 37.09 -11.28
N GLU A 167 1.45 36.35 -10.69
CA GLU A 167 0.73 36.74 -9.47
C GLU A 167 1.55 36.50 -8.20
N SER A 168 2.51 35.57 -8.26
CA SER A 168 3.43 35.26 -7.17
C SER A 168 4.87 35.16 -7.65
N SER A 169 5.82 35.38 -6.76
CA SER A 169 7.25 35.16 -7.03
C SER A 169 7.65 33.68 -6.99
N GLY A 170 6.70 32.78 -6.66
CA GLY A 170 6.98 31.40 -6.31
C GLY A 170 7.59 31.21 -4.92
N ALA A 171 7.53 32.24 -4.06
CA ALA A 171 8.08 32.17 -2.71
C ALA A 171 7.35 31.12 -1.89
N ASP A 172 8.13 30.18 -1.35
CA ASP A 172 7.60 29.16 -0.47
C ASP A 172 7.24 29.77 0.89
N HIS A 173 5.97 30.12 1.07
CA HIS A 173 5.44 30.67 2.32
C HIS A 173 5.13 29.58 3.36
N ARG A 174 5.44 28.31 3.09
CA ARG A 174 5.33 27.26 4.10
C ARG A 174 6.24 27.63 5.28
N LYS A 175 5.72 27.50 6.51
CA LYS A 175 6.54 27.74 7.70
C LYS A 175 7.73 26.78 7.65
N PRO A 176 8.96 27.20 8.04
CA PRO A 176 10.16 26.35 7.98
C PRO A 176 10.02 24.98 8.67
N HIS A 177 9.08 24.88 9.61
CA HIS A 177 8.78 23.67 10.40
C HIS A 177 7.86 22.68 9.64
N GLN A 178 7.37 23.04 8.47
CA GLN A 178 6.59 22.20 7.55
C GLN A 178 7.37 21.84 6.27
N THR A 179 8.59 22.35 6.08
CA THR A 179 9.27 22.38 4.78
C THR A 179 10.32 21.31 4.51
N ASN A 180 10.52 20.32 5.38
CA ASN A 180 11.44 19.23 5.06
C ASN A 180 10.74 17.86 5.11
N ALA A 181 10.26 17.41 3.95
CA ALA A 181 9.97 15.98 3.75
C ALA A 181 11.25 15.13 3.80
N MET A 182 12.45 15.73 3.67
CA MET A 182 13.75 15.08 3.95
C MET A 182 14.13 15.08 5.44
N GLU A 183 13.43 15.81 6.31
CA GLU A 183 13.53 15.67 7.78
C GLU A 183 12.57 14.60 8.32
N TYR A 184 11.92 13.83 7.44
CA TYR A 184 11.90 12.40 7.70
C TYR A 184 13.33 11.90 7.52
N THR A 185 14.13 12.15 8.56
CA THR A 185 15.39 11.49 8.87
C THR A 185 15.29 10.09 8.31
N HIS A 186 16.24 9.70 7.45
CA HIS A 186 16.56 8.31 7.21
C HIS A 186 16.32 7.56 8.52
N MET A 187 15.25 6.76 8.61
CA MET A 187 15.04 5.88 9.75
C MET A 187 16.34 5.09 9.83
N PRO A 188 17.13 5.24 10.91
CA PRO A 188 18.36 4.51 11.04
C PRO A 188 17.99 3.04 10.95
N SER A 189 18.65 2.36 10.02
CA SER A 189 18.65 0.91 9.89
C SER A 189 18.61 0.23 11.28
N LEU A 190 17.49 -0.46 11.54
CA LEU A 190 17.30 -1.61 12.43
C LEU A 190 17.73 -1.58 13.91
N THR A 191 18.25 -0.49 14.47
CA THR A 191 18.57 -0.46 15.93
C THR A 191 18.14 0.80 16.67
N ALA A 192 17.60 1.81 15.99
CA ALA A 192 17.03 2.99 16.65
C ALA A 192 15.52 2.84 16.75
N ARG A 193 15.06 2.55 17.97
CA ARG A 193 13.66 2.70 18.40
C ARG A 193 13.14 4.05 17.87
N PRO A 194 11.99 4.11 17.18
CA PRO A 194 11.51 5.35 16.59
C PRO A 194 11.42 6.42 17.67
N PRO A 195 11.76 7.69 17.38
CA PRO A 195 11.49 8.76 18.31
C PRO A 195 9.98 8.78 18.46
N THR A 196 9.51 8.25 19.58
CA THR A 196 8.22 8.59 20.11
C THR A 196 8.21 10.11 20.09
N LEU A 197 7.35 10.69 19.26
CA LEU A 197 6.78 11.97 19.61
C LEU A 197 6.31 11.76 21.05
N SER A 198 7.09 12.25 22.01
CA SER A 198 6.64 12.54 23.35
C SER A 198 5.66 13.70 23.20
N ARG A 199 4.55 13.42 22.50
CA ARG A 199 3.25 13.88 22.91
C ARG A 199 3.14 13.29 24.30
N LYS A 200 3.62 14.07 25.28
CA LYS A 200 3.33 13.92 26.70
C LYS A 200 1.92 13.36 26.71
N PRO A 201 1.69 12.10 27.15
CA PRO A 201 0.38 11.50 27.09
C PRO A 201 -0.50 12.50 27.81
N ALA A 202 -1.30 13.24 27.04
CA ALA A 202 -2.32 14.05 27.61
C ALA A 202 -3.13 12.97 28.31
N ALA A 203 -3.15 13.02 29.64
CA ALA A 203 -4.11 12.32 30.44
C ALA A 203 -5.48 12.93 30.11
N SER A 204 -5.89 12.82 28.84
CA SER A 204 -7.25 12.97 28.38
C SER A 204 -7.88 11.63 28.72
N THR A 205 -8.47 11.61 29.91
CA THR A 205 -9.55 10.73 30.30
C THR A 205 -10.40 10.32 29.09
N SER A 206 -10.27 9.05 28.73
CA SER A 206 -11.36 8.12 28.39
C SER A 206 -12.42 8.60 27.39
N ASP A 207 -12.03 8.66 26.11
CA ASP A 207 -12.89 8.07 25.09
C ASP A 207 -12.01 7.14 24.27
N VAL A 208 -11.71 5.96 24.84
CA VAL A 208 -11.26 4.82 24.04
C VAL A 208 -12.45 4.51 23.14
N VAL A 209 -12.46 5.10 21.95
CA VAL A 209 -13.48 4.81 20.95
C VAL A 209 -13.46 3.31 20.73
N SER A 210 -14.53 2.65 21.16
CA SER A 210 -14.64 1.19 21.10
C SER A 210 -14.33 0.71 19.69
N ALA A 211 -13.54 -0.37 19.57
CA ALA A 211 -13.20 -0.98 18.29
C ALA A 211 -14.47 -1.26 17.45
N LYS A 212 -15.56 -1.65 18.13
CA LYS A 212 -16.87 -1.86 17.55
C LYS A 212 -17.45 -0.62 16.85
N VAL A 213 -17.44 0.54 17.52
CA VAL A 213 -17.96 1.80 16.94
C VAL A 213 -17.15 2.22 15.71
N THR A 214 -15.84 1.95 15.71
CA THR A 214 -14.98 2.23 14.56
C THR A 214 -15.27 1.28 13.39
N LEU A 215 -15.48 -0.01 13.68
CA LEU A 215 -15.85 -1.01 12.67
C LEU A 215 -17.23 -0.73 12.06
N GLU A 216 -18.22 -0.30 12.85
CA GLU A 216 -19.54 0.11 12.34
C GLU A 216 -19.44 1.26 11.32
N LYS A 217 -18.58 2.25 11.60
CA LYS A 217 -18.31 3.36 10.66
C LYS A 217 -17.61 2.89 9.39
N ILE A 218 -16.65 1.98 9.49
CA ILE A 218 -15.98 1.39 8.33
C ILE A 218 -17.00 0.62 7.48
N GLN A 219 -17.87 -0.15 8.12
CA GLN A 219 -18.93 -0.90 7.43
C GLN A 219 -19.91 0.05 6.72
N GLU A 220 -20.28 1.18 7.34
CA GLU A 220 -21.07 2.22 6.68
C GLU A 220 -20.35 2.81 5.46
N GLN A 221 -19.03 3.02 5.53
CA GLN A 221 -18.24 3.51 4.40
C GLN A 221 -18.13 2.48 3.27
N LEU A 222 -17.98 1.20 3.59
CA LEU A 222 -17.95 0.10 2.62
C LEU A 222 -19.27 -0.10 1.89
N ARG A 223 -20.39 0.26 2.52
CA ARG A 223 -21.73 0.24 1.90
C ARG A 223 -21.98 1.40 0.94
N LYS A 224 -21.10 2.40 0.86
CA LYS A 224 -21.28 3.54 -0.06
C LYS A 224 -20.92 3.12 -1.49
N ASP A 225 -21.64 3.66 -2.47
CA ASP A 225 -21.39 3.40 -3.91
C ASP A 225 -20.09 4.02 -4.46
N ARG A 226 -19.37 4.78 -3.63
CA ARG A 226 -18.14 5.46 -4.05
C ARG A 226 -16.94 4.54 -3.88
N LEU A 227 -16.31 4.15 -4.98
CA LEU A 227 -15.14 3.29 -5.01
C LEU A 227 -14.03 3.81 -4.06
N GLU A 228 -13.76 5.11 -4.06
CA GLU A 228 -12.70 5.69 -3.20
C GLU A 228 -13.05 5.59 -1.70
N CYS A 229 -14.34 5.66 -1.36
CA CYS A 229 -14.78 5.49 0.03
C CYS A 229 -14.59 4.05 0.50
N GLN A 230 -14.88 3.07 -0.36
CA GLN A 230 -14.67 1.66 -0.06
C GLN A 230 -13.18 1.33 0.10
N GLN A 231 -12.35 1.84 -0.81
CA GLN A 231 -10.89 1.69 -0.73
C GLN A 231 -10.35 2.30 0.58
N LEU A 232 -10.73 3.54 0.89
CA LEU A 232 -10.30 4.20 2.13
C LEU A 232 -10.76 3.44 3.38
N ALA A 233 -11.95 2.85 3.35
CA ALA A 233 -12.46 2.04 4.45
C ALA A 233 -11.64 0.76 4.65
N MET A 234 -11.26 0.08 3.56
CA MET A 234 -10.37 -1.08 3.61
C MET A 234 -8.95 -0.73 4.10
N GLU A 235 -8.38 0.38 3.63
CA GLU A 235 -7.07 0.86 4.11
C GLU A 235 -7.08 1.14 5.62
N ARG A 236 -8.17 1.74 6.12
CA ARG A 236 -8.38 1.94 7.57
C ARG A 236 -8.49 0.61 8.31
N LEU A 237 -9.14 -0.38 7.73
CA LEU A 237 -9.26 -1.71 8.34
C LEU A 237 -7.91 -2.41 8.47
N ILE A 238 -7.02 -2.25 7.48
CA ILE A 238 -5.63 -2.72 7.56
C ILE A 238 -4.89 -2.02 8.71
N GLN A 239 -5.05 -0.70 8.85
CA GLN A 239 -4.43 0.05 9.95
C GLN A 239 -4.93 -0.42 11.32
N LEU A 240 -6.23 -0.69 11.46
CA LEU A 240 -6.82 -1.17 12.71
C LEU A 240 -6.43 -2.60 13.04
N THR A 241 -6.07 -3.42 12.06
CA THR A 241 -5.58 -4.79 12.27
C THR A 241 -4.04 -4.86 12.34
N THR A 242 -3.34 -3.73 12.26
CA THR A 242 -1.86 -3.70 12.33
C THR A 242 -1.39 -3.23 13.72
N PRO A 243 -0.83 -4.10 14.57
CA PRO A 243 -0.47 -3.76 15.95
C PRO A 243 0.50 -2.58 16.08
N THR A 244 1.38 -2.38 15.10
CA THR A 244 2.35 -1.27 15.10
C THR A 244 1.73 0.09 14.84
N VAL A 245 0.48 0.14 14.32
CA VAL A 245 -0.22 1.38 13.97
C VAL A 245 -1.24 1.79 15.03
N CYS A 246 -2.15 0.88 15.41
CA CYS A 246 -3.23 1.18 16.37
C CYS A 246 -2.95 0.69 17.81
N GLY A 247 -1.84 -0.04 18.01
CA GLY A 247 -1.52 -0.67 19.29
C GLY A 247 -2.08 -2.09 19.40
N TYR A 248 -1.34 -2.95 20.09
CA TYR A 248 -1.62 -4.39 20.16
C TYR A 248 -3.03 -4.72 20.69
N SER A 249 -3.44 -4.11 21.81
CA SER A 249 -4.77 -4.39 22.41
C SER A 249 -5.92 -4.04 21.47
N HIS A 250 -5.82 -2.91 20.76
CA HIS A 250 -6.87 -2.47 19.84
C HIS A 250 -6.88 -3.30 18.56
N ALA A 251 -5.70 -3.67 18.04
CA ALA A 251 -5.57 -4.58 16.91
C ALA A 251 -6.19 -5.95 17.21
N LEU A 252 -5.90 -6.51 18.39
CA LEU A 252 -6.43 -7.78 18.84
C LEU A 252 -7.95 -7.74 18.99
N GLU A 253 -8.50 -6.71 19.66
CA GLU A 253 -9.96 -6.54 19.82
C GLU A 253 -10.66 -6.41 18.46
N THR A 254 -10.13 -5.57 17.57
CA THR A 254 -10.63 -5.42 16.20
C THR A 254 -10.60 -6.76 15.45
N SER A 255 -9.51 -7.52 15.60
CA SER A 255 -9.32 -8.80 14.92
C SER A 255 -10.33 -9.85 15.38
N LYS A 256 -10.62 -9.92 16.69
CA LYS A 256 -11.63 -10.83 17.23
C LYS A 256 -13.02 -10.52 16.70
N ILE A 257 -13.41 -9.23 16.68
CA ILE A 257 -14.70 -8.80 16.14
C ILE A 257 -14.79 -9.16 14.65
N LEU A 258 -13.75 -8.87 13.87
CA LEU A 258 -13.72 -9.18 12.44
C LEU A 258 -13.84 -10.68 12.12
N LEU A 259 -13.16 -11.54 12.88
CA LEU A 259 -13.24 -12.99 12.68
C LEU A 259 -14.61 -13.56 13.09
N SER A 260 -15.27 -12.95 14.09
CA SER A 260 -16.64 -13.32 14.50
C SER A 260 -17.72 -12.82 13.55
N GLU A 261 -17.47 -11.78 12.75
CA GLU A 261 -18.43 -11.21 11.82
C GLU A 261 -18.25 -11.75 10.40
N SER A 262 -19.33 -11.84 9.62
CA SER A 262 -19.31 -12.48 8.29
C SER A 262 -19.13 -11.52 7.11
N TRP A 263 -19.19 -10.20 7.32
CA TRP A 263 -19.26 -9.23 6.21
C TRP A 263 -17.93 -9.03 5.47
N LEU A 264 -16.80 -9.48 6.01
CA LEU A 264 -15.50 -9.39 5.34
C LEU A 264 -15.35 -10.45 4.23
N TYR A 265 -15.88 -11.66 4.45
CA TYR A 265 -15.68 -12.80 3.55
C TYR A 265 -16.20 -12.61 2.13
N PRO A 266 -17.34 -11.92 1.89
CA PRO A 266 -17.76 -11.58 0.53
C PRO A 266 -16.69 -10.81 -0.26
N TYR A 267 -15.84 -9.99 0.37
CA TYR A 267 -14.77 -9.30 -0.35
C TYR A 267 -13.59 -10.21 -0.73
N ILE A 268 -13.46 -11.36 -0.07
CA ILE A 268 -12.40 -12.35 -0.35
C ILE A 268 -12.89 -13.35 -1.39
N ILE A 269 -14.11 -13.86 -1.19
CA ILE A 269 -14.78 -14.80 -2.07
C ILE A 269 -15.14 -14.07 -3.37
N ALA A 270 -14.36 -14.34 -4.42
CA ALA A 270 -14.73 -13.94 -5.77
C ALA A 270 -16.05 -14.67 -6.09
N GLU A 271 -17.12 -13.91 -6.28
CA GLU A 271 -18.25 -14.47 -7.00
C GLU A 271 -17.75 -14.56 -8.44
N GLN A 272 -17.29 -15.74 -8.82
CA GLN A 272 -17.30 -16.08 -10.23
C GLN A 272 -18.76 -15.86 -10.64
N ASP A 273 -18.99 -14.91 -11.54
CA ASP A 273 -20.25 -14.83 -12.27
C ASP A 273 -20.33 -16.18 -13.00
N GLU A 274 -20.82 -17.19 -12.29
CA GLU A 274 -21.37 -18.37 -12.90
C GLU A 274 -22.39 -17.80 -13.85
N THR A 275 -22.00 -17.80 -15.12
CA THR A 275 -22.78 -17.28 -16.21
C THR A 275 -23.97 -18.20 -16.22
N GLU A 276 -25.02 -17.86 -15.45
CA GLU A 276 -26.11 -18.77 -15.21
C GLU A 276 -26.57 -19.21 -16.59
N PRO A 277 -26.45 -20.51 -16.93
CA PRO A 277 -26.94 -20.99 -18.20
C PRO A 277 -28.38 -20.53 -18.22
N MET A 278 -28.77 -19.85 -19.30
CA MET A 278 -30.06 -19.20 -19.50
C MET A 278 -31.19 -20.23 -19.44
N GLU A 279 -31.45 -20.78 -18.26
CA GLU A 279 -32.46 -21.78 -17.98
C GLU A 279 -33.71 -21.06 -17.48
N ALA A 280 -34.82 -21.44 -18.11
CA ALA A 280 -36.08 -20.75 -18.06
C ALA A 280 -36.74 -20.84 -16.68
N ASP A 281 -37.16 -19.67 -16.17
CA ASP A 281 -38.28 -19.41 -15.26
C ASP A 281 -38.57 -20.48 -14.18
N GLU A 282 -37.87 -20.43 -13.04
CA GLU A 282 -38.47 -20.85 -11.76
C GLU A 282 -38.23 -19.82 -10.63
N PRO A 283 -39.27 -19.44 -9.87
CA PRO A 283 -39.15 -18.46 -8.78
C PRO A 283 -38.57 -19.08 -7.50
N LYS A 284 -37.29 -18.82 -7.20
CA LYS A 284 -36.67 -19.20 -5.91
C LYS A 284 -36.85 -18.10 -4.85
N SER A 285 -37.26 -18.53 -3.65
CA SER A 285 -37.42 -17.70 -2.45
C SER A 285 -36.08 -17.17 -1.93
N THR A 286 -35.99 -15.85 -1.77
CA THR A 286 -34.83 -15.10 -1.28
C THR A 286 -34.75 -15.10 0.25
N SER A 287 -33.67 -15.66 0.82
CA SER A 287 -33.30 -15.49 2.22
C SER A 287 -32.39 -14.27 2.41
N PHE A 288 -32.47 -13.64 3.59
CA PHE A 288 -31.81 -12.38 4.00
C PHE A 288 -30.29 -12.52 4.25
N ALA A 289 -29.53 -13.04 3.27
CA ALA A 289 -28.08 -12.81 3.28
C ALA A 289 -27.81 -11.33 3.02
N LEU A 290 -26.81 -10.76 3.71
CA LEU A 290 -26.32 -9.40 3.44
C LEU A 290 -25.85 -9.38 1.99
N LEU A 291 -26.73 -8.95 1.08
CA LEU A 291 -26.42 -8.79 -0.33
C LEU A 291 -25.11 -8.02 -0.37
N LYS A 292 -24.08 -8.59 -1.02
CA LYS A 292 -23.05 -7.74 -1.62
C LYS A 292 -23.82 -6.58 -2.25
N PRO A 293 -23.36 -5.32 -2.11
CA PRO A 293 -23.79 -4.30 -3.04
C PRO A 293 -23.23 -4.72 -4.40
N THR A 294 -23.78 -5.78 -4.98
CA THR A 294 -23.65 -6.12 -6.37
C THR A 294 -24.25 -4.92 -7.04
N LEU A 295 -23.38 -4.08 -7.57
CA LEU A 295 -23.67 -3.04 -8.54
C LEU A 295 -24.23 -3.70 -9.82
N LYS A 296 -25.25 -4.57 -9.69
CA LYS A 296 -26.22 -4.87 -10.73
C LYS A 296 -27.10 -3.64 -10.88
N ARG A 297 -26.45 -2.52 -11.19
CA ARG A 297 -27.07 -1.32 -11.73
C ARG A 297 -27.68 -1.80 -13.02
N SER A 298 -29.01 -1.80 -13.09
CA SER A 298 -29.77 -2.01 -14.31
C SER A 298 -29.47 -0.87 -15.28
N LEU A 299 -28.24 -0.86 -15.80
CA LEU A 299 -27.78 0.12 -16.77
C LEU A 299 -28.48 -0.21 -18.08
N SER A 300 -29.34 0.71 -18.48
CA SER A 300 -29.93 0.75 -19.82
C SER A 300 -28.85 0.45 -20.87
N PRO A 301 -29.10 -0.50 -21.80
CA PRO A 301 -28.07 -1.12 -22.66
C PRO A 301 -27.46 -0.19 -23.73
N ARG A 302 -27.56 1.14 -23.59
CA ARG A 302 -27.27 2.05 -24.71
C ARG A 302 -25.91 2.71 -24.74
N LEU A 303 -25.08 2.68 -23.70
CA LEU A 303 -23.71 3.23 -23.76
C LEU A 303 -22.77 2.55 -22.73
N THR A 304 -22.47 1.26 -22.90
CA THR A 304 -21.44 0.59 -22.10
C THR A 304 -20.06 0.96 -22.65
N ASN A 305 -19.44 1.96 -22.04
CA ASN A 305 -18.05 2.30 -22.29
C ASN A 305 -17.19 1.23 -21.63
N ASP A 306 -16.53 0.36 -22.41
CA ASP A 306 -15.73 -0.78 -21.92
C ASP A 306 -14.72 -0.38 -20.83
N ASN A 307 -14.23 0.86 -20.87
CA ASN A 307 -13.31 1.42 -19.89
C ASN A 307 -13.89 1.53 -18.47
N PHE A 308 -15.19 1.78 -18.33
CA PHE A 308 -15.83 1.86 -17.01
C PHE A 308 -15.82 0.50 -16.30
N CYS A 309 -16.06 -0.57 -17.06
CA CYS A 309 -16.06 -1.94 -16.55
C CYS A 309 -14.66 -2.37 -16.09
N GLN A 310 -13.59 -1.95 -16.78
CA GLN A 310 -12.22 -2.27 -16.37
C GLN A 310 -11.84 -1.63 -15.03
N ASN A 311 -12.18 -0.35 -14.82
CA ASN A 311 -11.89 0.34 -13.56
C ASN A 311 -12.60 -0.29 -12.36
N GLU A 312 -13.85 -0.72 -12.54
CA GLU A 312 -14.63 -1.38 -11.48
C GLU A 312 -14.02 -2.73 -11.11
N LYS A 313 -13.67 -3.56 -12.09
CA LYS A 313 -13.00 -4.84 -11.83
C LYS A 313 -11.62 -4.66 -11.17
N GLN A 314 -10.86 -3.65 -11.58
CA GLN A 314 -9.57 -3.32 -10.94
C GLN A 314 -9.77 -2.92 -9.48
N HIS A 315 -10.80 -2.11 -9.21
CA HIS A 315 -11.17 -1.74 -7.85
C HIS A 315 -11.57 -2.95 -7.01
N GLU A 316 -12.39 -3.86 -7.53
CA GLU A 316 -12.73 -5.11 -6.85
C GLU A 316 -11.50 -5.96 -6.52
N THR A 317 -10.55 -6.04 -7.46
CA THR A 317 -9.27 -6.74 -7.25
C THR A 317 -8.49 -6.10 -6.09
N HIS A 318 -8.43 -4.76 -6.01
CA HIS A 318 -7.78 -4.07 -4.90
C HIS A 318 -8.50 -4.29 -3.56
N LEU A 319 -9.84 -4.22 -3.53
CA LEU A 319 -10.60 -4.48 -2.32
C LEU A 319 -10.38 -5.90 -1.80
N ARG A 320 -10.33 -6.88 -2.70
CA ARG A 320 -10.01 -8.27 -2.37
C ARG A 320 -8.62 -8.42 -1.76
N ALA A 321 -7.61 -7.81 -2.37
CA ALA A 321 -6.23 -7.81 -1.85
C ALA A 321 -6.18 -7.22 -0.42
N PHE A 322 -6.91 -6.12 -0.18
CA PHE A 322 -7.00 -5.54 1.15
C PHE A 322 -7.73 -6.43 2.14
N ALA A 323 -8.86 -7.03 1.75
CA ALA A 323 -9.62 -7.93 2.61
C ALA A 323 -8.80 -9.17 3.01
N LEU A 324 -8.04 -9.75 2.08
CA LEU A 324 -7.13 -10.86 2.36
C LEU A 324 -6.03 -10.46 3.35
N ARG A 325 -5.46 -9.26 3.22
CA ARG A 325 -4.48 -8.73 4.17
C ARG A 325 -5.07 -8.49 5.56
N VAL A 326 -6.30 -7.96 5.62
CA VAL A 326 -7.04 -7.79 6.88
C VAL A 326 -7.26 -9.15 7.55
N LEU A 327 -7.70 -10.17 6.79
CA LEU A 327 -7.91 -11.52 7.30
C LEU A 327 -6.60 -12.11 7.87
N PHE A 328 -5.50 -12.02 7.12
CA PHE A 328 -4.20 -12.51 7.55
C PHE A 328 -3.72 -11.82 8.84
N ASN A 329 -3.83 -10.49 8.90
CA ASN A 329 -3.50 -9.72 10.09
C ASN A 329 -4.37 -10.15 11.28
N ALA A 330 -5.68 -10.32 11.07
CA ALA A 330 -6.61 -10.67 12.13
C ALA A 330 -6.33 -12.07 12.71
N LEU A 331 -6.08 -13.05 11.84
CA LEU A 331 -5.67 -14.40 12.25
C LEU A 331 -4.33 -14.37 13.01
N SER A 332 -3.34 -13.65 12.49
CA SER A 332 -2.01 -13.56 13.11
C SER A 332 -2.07 -12.91 14.49
N ASN A 333 -2.82 -11.81 14.65
CA ASN A 333 -2.95 -11.13 15.94
C ASN A 333 -3.54 -12.02 17.03
N VAL A 334 -4.51 -12.87 16.67
CA VAL A 334 -5.17 -13.79 17.60
C VAL A 334 -4.25 -14.96 17.96
N VAL A 335 -3.47 -15.50 17.02
CA VAL A 335 -2.52 -16.59 17.29
C VAL A 335 -1.30 -16.11 18.08
N ASP A 336 -0.75 -14.93 17.75
CA ASP A 336 0.40 -14.33 18.44
C ASP A 336 0.04 -13.78 19.83
N ALA A 337 -1.15 -14.10 20.34
CA ALA A 337 -1.61 -13.57 21.60
C ALA A 337 -0.82 -14.09 22.79
N GLN A 338 -0.29 -13.14 23.56
CA GLN A 338 0.45 -13.42 24.79
C GLN A 338 -0.44 -14.10 25.84
N ASN A 339 -1.76 -13.93 25.75
CA ASN A 339 -2.73 -14.56 26.63
C ASN A 339 -3.24 -15.88 26.02
N LYS A 340 -3.19 -16.96 26.81
CA LYS A 340 -3.72 -18.28 26.42
C LYS A 340 -5.22 -18.25 26.10
N GLU A 341 -5.98 -17.39 26.77
CA GLU A 341 -7.43 -17.25 26.52
C GLU A 341 -7.70 -16.73 25.10
N ASP A 342 -6.83 -15.85 24.59
CA ASP A 342 -6.95 -15.28 23.27
C ASP A 342 -6.58 -16.28 22.18
N ALA A 343 -5.59 -17.16 22.44
CA ALA A 343 -5.29 -18.28 21.55
C ALA A 343 -6.46 -19.27 21.46
N GLN A 344 -7.14 -19.54 22.59
CA GLN A 344 -8.32 -20.42 22.63
C GLN A 344 -9.51 -19.84 21.87
N PHE A 345 -9.61 -18.51 21.73
CA PHE A 345 -10.69 -17.87 20.98
C PHE A 345 -10.77 -18.40 19.54
N LEU A 346 -9.65 -18.51 18.83
CA LEU A 346 -9.65 -19.00 17.45
C LEU A 346 -10.09 -20.47 17.37
N SER A 347 -9.59 -21.32 18.26
CA SER A 347 -10.00 -22.73 18.31
C SER A 347 -11.50 -22.88 18.59
N ASN A 348 -12.05 -22.09 19.52
CA ASN A 348 -13.49 -22.09 19.82
C ASN A 348 -14.31 -21.58 18.64
N LEU A 349 -13.85 -20.52 17.98
CA LEU A 349 -14.51 -19.97 16.79
C LEU A 349 -14.57 -20.99 15.65
N LEU A 350 -13.47 -21.69 15.39
CA LEU A 350 -13.38 -22.71 14.34
C LEU A 350 -14.12 -24.01 14.68
N GLN A 351 -14.38 -24.29 15.96
CA GLN A 351 -15.22 -25.43 16.36
C GLN A 351 -16.72 -25.14 16.23
N SER A 352 -17.12 -23.88 16.02
CA SER A 352 -18.51 -23.52 15.77
C SER A 352 -19.00 -24.13 14.45
N PRO A 353 -20.19 -24.76 14.41
CA PRO A 353 -20.70 -25.42 13.20
C PRO A 353 -20.94 -24.44 12.05
N ASP A 354 -21.24 -23.18 12.36
CA ASP A 354 -21.53 -22.12 11.38
C ASP A 354 -20.34 -21.17 11.19
N CYS A 355 -19.11 -21.65 11.37
CA CYS A 355 -17.93 -20.82 11.23
C CYS A 355 -17.66 -20.47 9.75
N PRO A 356 -17.76 -19.19 9.35
CA PRO A 356 -17.56 -18.79 7.95
C PRO A 356 -16.13 -19.01 7.46
N LEU A 357 -15.15 -19.12 8.37
CA LEU A 357 -13.76 -19.44 8.03
C LEU A 357 -13.59 -20.88 7.50
N LEU A 358 -14.55 -21.75 7.80
CA LEU A 358 -14.55 -23.15 7.37
C LEU A 358 -15.46 -23.41 6.16
N GLU A 359 -16.03 -22.36 5.56
CA GLU A 359 -16.83 -22.49 4.35
C GLU A 359 -15.96 -22.99 3.19
N SER A 360 -16.39 -24.06 2.51
CA SER A 360 -15.62 -24.68 1.40
C SER A 360 -15.22 -23.65 0.35
N LYS A 361 -16.13 -22.73 0.02
CA LYS A 361 -15.90 -21.67 -0.96
C LYS A 361 -14.76 -20.74 -0.58
N LEU A 362 -14.61 -20.40 0.70
CA LEU A 362 -13.48 -19.60 1.18
C LEU A 362 -12.17 -20.38 1.10
N LEU A 363 -12.16 -21.64 1.54
CA LEU A 363 -10.97 -22.50 1.49
C LEU A 363 -10.50 -22.73 0.06
N GLU A 364 -11.43 -22.96 -0.87
CA GLU A 364 -11.17 -23.10 -2.30
C GLU A 364 -10.65 -21.78 -2.90
N THR A 365 -11.24 -20.64 -2.55
CA THR A 365 -10.76 -19.32 -2.99
C THR A 365 -9.33 -19.05 -2.52
N LEU A 366 -9.01 -19.35 -1.26
CA LEU A 366 -7.65 -19.22 -0.73
C LEU A 366 -6.69 -20.21 -1.41
N ALA A 367 -7.15 -21.43 -1.69
CA ALA A 367 -6.39 -22.39 -2.46
C ALA A 367 -6.11 -21.88 -3.89
N GLU A 368 -7.06 -21.22 -4.54
CA GLU A 368 -6.89 -20.63 -5.88
C GLU A 368 -5.86 -19.50 -5.86
N ASP A 369 -5.79 -18.72 -4.79
CA ASP A 369 -4.78 -17.68 -4.62
C ASP A 369 -3.35 -18.22 -4.63
N LEU A 370 -3.12 -19.47 -4.23
CA LEU A 370 -1.80 -20.11 -4.32
C LEU A 370 -1.32 -20.22 -5.78
N GLN A 371 -2.22 -20.28 -6.77
CA GLN A 371 -1.83 -20.26 -8.18
C GLN A 371 -1.17 -18.93 -8.58
N GLY A 372 -1.44 -17.85 -7.84
CA GLY A 372 -0.79 -16.55 -7.99
C GLY A 372 0.73 -16.59 -7.81
N ALA A 373 1.26 -17.61 -7.13
CA ALA A 373 2.70 -17.75 -6.90
C ALA A 373 3.53 -17.89 -8.19
N ASN A 374 2.94 -18.43 -9.26
CA ASN A 374 3.63 -18.62 -10.55
C ASN A 374 3.38 -17.49 -11.55
N ARG A 375 2.51 -16.53 -11.22
CA ARG A 375 2.08 -15.52 -12.18
C ARG A 375 3.12 -14.39 -12.27
N PRO A 376 3.64 -14.09 -13.47
CA PRO A 376 4.49 -12.92 -13.66
C PRO A 376 3.73 -11.64 -13.29
N PRO A 377 4.39 -10.61 -12.73
CA PRO A 377 3.73 -9.34 -12.39
C PRO A 377 2.96 -8.72 -13.56
N SER A 378 3.51 -8.81 -14.78
CA SER A 378 2.87 -8.31 -16.00
C SER A 378 1.53 -8.99 -16.33
N VAL A 379 1.38 -10.28 -15.98
CA VAL A 379 0.13 -11.01 -16.20
C VAL A 379 -0.92 -10.58 -15.19
N VAL A 380 -0.51 -10.28 -13.95
CA VAL A 380 -1.42 -9.78 -12.91
C VAL A 380 -1.89 -8.37 -13.22
N GLU A 381 -1.01 -7.50 -13.73
CA GLU A 381 -1.39 -6.15 -14.17
C GLU A 381 -2.33 -6.18 -15.40
N ALA A 382 -2.15 -7.15 -16.30
CA ALA A 382 -2.98 -7.30 -17.49
C ALA A 382 -4.31 -8.03 -17.23
N SER A 383 -4.38 -8.86 -16.18
CA SER A 383 -5.52 -9.75 -15.93
C SER A 383 -6.21 -9.36 -14.64
N ILE A 384 -7.45 -8.88 -14.77
CA ILE A 384 -8.23 -8.45 -13.62
C ILE A 384 -8.74 -9.69 -12.86
N GLY A 385 -8.62 -9.69 -11.52
CA GLY A 385 -9.05 -10.79 -10.65
C GLY A 385 -8.02 -11.91 -10.43
N LEU A 386 -6.81 -11.80 -10.96
CA LEU A 386 -5.75 -12.78 -10.69
C LEU A 386 -4.95 -12.41 -9.43
N ALA A 387 -4.81 -13.36 -8.51
CA ALA A 387 -3.93 -13.23 -7.36
C ALA A 387 -2.46 -13.00 -7.74
N THR A 388 -1.82 -12.09 -7.04
CA THR A 388 -0.38 -11.80 -7.01
C THR A 388 0.39 -12.83 -6.18
N ILE A 389 1.72 -12.84 -6.31
CA ILE A 389 2.61 -13.63 -5.44
C ILE A 389 2.50 -13.24 -3.95
N HIS A 390 2.19 -11.98 -3.66
CA HIS A 390 2.01 -11.51 -2.29
C HIS A 390 0.70 -12.02 -1.70
N GLU A 391 -0.39 -11.97 -2.48
CA GLU A 391 -1.68 -12.56 -2.08
C GLU A 391 -1.57 -14.07 -1.88
N ALA A 392 -0.83 -14.78 -2.74
CA ALA A 392 -0.52 -16.20 -2.52
C ALA A 392 0.17 -16.43 -1.16
N ALA A 393 1.10 -15.56 -0.76
CA ALA A 393 1.78 -15.66 0.54
C ALA A 393 0.83 -15.43 1.72
N LEU A 394 -0.07 -14.43 1.61
CA LEU A 394 -1.10 -14.17 2.61
C LEU A 394 -2.08 -15.34 2.71
N ALA A 395 -2.52 -15.89 1.58
CA ALA A 395 -3.43 -17.04 1.52
C ALA A 395 -2.83 -18.30 2.16
N VAL A 396 -1.57 -18.63 1.86
CA VAL A 396 -0.83 -19.73 2.55
C VAL A 396 -0.78 -19.47 4.06
N GLY A 397 -0.49 -18.23 4.47
CA GLY A 397 -0.46 -17.83 5.88
C GLY A 397 -1.81 -18.02 6.59
N CYS A 398 -2.91 -17.58 5.97
CA CYS A 398 -4.26 -17.78 6.50
C CYS A 398 -4.60 -19.27 6.63
N LEU A 399 -4.39 -20.04 5.56
CA LEU A 399 -4.67 -21.47 5.53
C LEU A 399 -3.82 -22.23 6.55
N ARG A 400 -2.55 -21.85 6.77
CA ARG A 400 -1.67 -22.43 7.79
C ARG A 400 -2.25 -22.23 9.19
N ILE A 401 -2.55 -20.97 9.55
CA ILE A 401 -3.08 -20.61 10.86
C ILE A 401 -4.39 -21.36 11.13
N MET A 402 -5.28 -21.46 10.14
CA MET A 402 -6.53 -22.20 10.28
C MET A 402 -6.29 -23.71 10.45
N ALA A 403 -5.35 -24.30 9.71
CA ALA A 403 -5.02 -25.73 9.81
C ALA A 403 -4.42 -26.13 11.17
N GLU A 404 -3.62 -25.25 11.77
CA GLU A 404 -3.05 -25.43 13.11
C GLU A 404 -4.15 -25.48 14.18
N ASN A 405 -5.31 -24.87 13.93
CA ASN A 405 -6.41 -24.72 14.90
C ASN A 405 -7.68 -25.53 14.56
N ALA A 406 -7.81 -26.06 13.34
CA ALA A 406 -8.98 -26.79 12.87
C ALA A 406 -8.60 -28.07 12.09
N PRO A 407 -8.95 -29.27 12.60
CA PRO A 407 -8.65 -30.54 11.92
C PRO A 407 -9.24 -30.66 10.50
N ALA A 408 -10.42 -30.06 10.26
CA ALA A 408 -11.04 -30.06 8.94
C ALA A 408 -10.17 -29.35 7.88
N VAL A 409 -9.56 -28.21 8.24
CA VAL A 409 -8.65 -27.47 7.35
C VAL A 409 -7.34 -28.22 7.18
N LYS A 410 -6.87 -28.94 8.21
CA LYS A 410 -5.72 -29.84 8.10
C LYS A 410 -5.98 -30.98 7.11
N GLN A 411 -7.19 -31.57 7.10
CA GLN A 411 -7.58 -32.56 6.10
C GLN A 411 -7.62 -31.96 4.69
N PHE A 412 -8.17 -30.74 4.54
CA PHE A 412 -8.17 -30.01 3.27
C PHE A 412 -6.74 -29.78 2.74
N TRP A 413 -5.80 -29.37 3.59
CA TRP A 413 -4.38 -29.22 3.24
C TRP A 413 -3.70 -30.50 2.77
N ASN A 414 -4.07 -31.63 3.36
CA ASN A 414 -3.53 -32.94 3.02
C ASN A 414 -4.11 -33.51 1.72
N SER A 415 -5.05 -32.82 1.07
CA SER A 415 -5.50 -33.20 -0.27
C SER A 415 -4.36 -33.10 -1.28
N GLU A 416 -4.31 -34.03 -2.22
CA GLU A 416 -3.26 -34.13 -3.26
C GLU A 416 -3.08 -32.79 -4.00
N HIS A 417 -4.20 -32.21 -4.43
CA HIS A 417 -4.23 -30.94 -5.13
C HIS A 417 -3.65 -29.76 -4.32
N MET A 418 -3.86 -29.72 -3.00
CA MET A 418 -3.27 -28.68 -2.15
C MET A 418 -1.75 -28.87 -1.99
N LEU A 419 -1.29 -30.12 -1.87
CA LEU A 419 0.15 -30.43 -1.79
C LEU A 419 0.88 -30.03 -3.08
N GLU A 420 0.27 -30.26 -4.25
CA GLU A 420 0.81 -29.81 -5.53
C GLU A 420 0.94 -28.28 -5.59
N ARG A 421 -0.15 -27.55 -5.25
CA ARG A 421 -0.14 -26.07 -5.22
C ARG A 421 0.89 -25.53 -4.22
N LEU A 422 1.03 -26.16 -3.05
CA LEU A 422 2.02 -25.79 -2.04
C LEU A 422 3.45 -25.95 -2.56
N GLN A 423 3.75 -27.08 -3.21
CA GLN A 423 5.08 -27.37 -3.72
C GLN A 423 5.49 -26.37 -4.81
N VAL A 424 4.54 -26.00 -5.67
CA VAL A 424 4.70 -24.95 -6.68
C VAL A 424 4.97 -23.59 -6.01
N ALA A 425 4.11 -23.18 -5.07
CA ALA A 425 4.26 -21.91 -4.37
C ALA A 425 5.58 -21.82 -3.60
N ARG A 426 6.04 -22.92 -3.01
CA ARG A 426 7.33 -23.02 -2.31
C ARG A 426 8.52 -22.85 -3.25
N SER A 427 8.49 -23.49 -4.42
CA SER A 427 9.53 -23.33 -5.45
C SER A 427 9.66 -21.87 -5.91
N CYS A 428 8.52 -21.21 -6.15
CA CYS A 428 8.48 -19.80 -6.53
C CYS A 428 8.88 -18.86 -5.40
N GLY A 429 8.45 -19.13 -4.16
CA GLY A 429 8.86 -18.36 -2.99
C GLY A 429 10.37 -18.31 -2.84
N ARG A 430 11.05 -19.47 -2.98
CA ARG A 430 12.51 -19.58 -2.88
C ARG A 430 13.28 -18.80 -3.95
N SER A 431 12.68 -18.63 -5.13
CA SER A 431 13.33 -17.93 -6.25
C SER A 431 12.99 -16.44 -6.31
N THR A 432 11.82 -16.02 -5.83
CA THR A 432 11.30 -14.68 -6.11
C THR A 432 10.70 -13.92 -4.93
N HIS A 433 10.28 -14.57 -3.84
CA HIS A 433 9.53 -13.89 -2.77
C HIS A 433 9.74 -14.50 -1.37
N ALA A 434 10.63 -13.87 -0.60
CA ALA A 434 11.07 -14.36 0.73
C ALA A 434 9.92 -14.59 1.73
N PHE A 435 8.88 -13.74 1.71
CA PHE A 435 7.73 -13.93 2.60
C PHE A 435 6.89 -15.16 2.22
N LEU A 436 6.77 -15.45 0.92
CA LEU A 436 6.08 -16.67 0.44
C LEU A 436 6.90 -17.91 0.81
N GLN A 437 8.22 -17.85 0.62
CA GLN A 437 9.13 -18.90 1.08
C GLN A 437 8.94 -19.20 2.56
N ALA A 438 8.97 -18.17 3.41
CA ALA A 438 8.82 -18.35 4.85
C ALA A 438 7.50 -19.04 5.22
N GLN A 439 6.36 -18.61 4.66
CA GLN A 439 5.07 -19.23 4.94
C GLN A 439 4.98 -20.67 4.42
N THR A 440 5.45 -20.94 3.20
CA THR A 440 5.39 -22.27 2.59
C THR A 440 6.35 -23.27 3.25
N ASP A 441 7.54 -22.84 3.68
CA ASP A 441 8.47 -23.70 4.42
C ASP A 441 7.93 -24.06 5.82
N LEU A 442 7.22 -23.16 6.51
CA LEU A 442 6.54 -23.46 7.77
C LEU A 442 5.46 -24.53 7.61
N VAL A 443 4.60 -24.41 6.59
CA VAL A 443 3.57 -25.42 6.29
C VAL A 443 4.22 -26.75 5.94
N HIS A 444 5.22 -26.75 5.04
CA HIS A 444 5.90 -27.97 4.63
C HIS A 444 6.58 -28.66 5.83
N TYR A 445 7.22 -27.90 6.73
CA TYR A 445 7.83 -28.46 7.93
C TYR A 445 6.79 -29.16 8.80
N SER A 446 5.67 -28.49 9.11
CA SER A 446 4.56 -29.06 9.89
C SER A 446 4.01 -30.35 9.27
N LEU A 447 3.81 -30.39 7.95
CA LEU A 447 3.31 -31.59 7.26
C LEU A 447 4.32 -32.76 7.30
N THR A 448 5.62 -32.48 7.18
CA THR A 448 6.65 -33.54 7.21
C THR A 448 6.99 -34.05 8.60
N GLU A 449 6.84 -33.21 9.63
CA GLU A 449 7.06 -33.61 11.02
C GLU A 449 5.99 -34.61 11.48
N ASP A 450 4.73 -34.36 11.12
CA ASP A 450 3.62 -35.28 11.37
C ASP A 450 3.89 -36.68 10.78
N ALA A 451 4.39 -36.74 9.54
CA ALA A 451 4.70 -38.00 8.85
C ALA A 451 5.86 -38.79 9.48
N ARG A 452 6.76 -38.12 10.22
CA ARG A 452 7.88 -38.77 10.94
C ARG A 452 7.50 -39.25 12.33
N SER A 453 6.41 -38.75 12.88
CA SER A 453 5.94 -39.08 14.23
C SER A 453 5.03 -40.33 14.28
N CYS A 454 4.58 -40.79 13.11
CA CYS A 454 3.86 -42.04 12.89
C CYS A 454 4.85 -43.18 12.58
#